data_AF-A0A962V581-F1
#
_entry.id   AF-A0A962V581-F1
#
_cell.length_a   1.000
_cell.length_b   1.000
_cell.length_c   1.000
_cell.angle_alpha   90.00
_cell.angle_beta   90.00
_cell.angle_gamma   90.00
#
_symmetry.space_group_name_H-M   'P 1'
#
loop_
_entity.id
_entity.type
_entity.pdbx_description
1 polymer ?
#
loop_
_entity_poly.entity_id
_entity_poly.type
_entity_poly.pdbx_seq_one_letter_code
_entity_poly.pdbx_strand_id
1 'polypeptide(L)'
;HDVAVFPLAIPSIATPGAILAVILLTDNHLFDMATQAMTAVTLLAILAVTLIFMLAADFILRIIGHNGASILVRVMGMILAALSIEFVMEALRIPQWIGQVL
;
A
#
# COMPACT_ATOMS: atom_id res chain seq x y z
N HIS A 1 -5.32 15.64 19.37
CA HIS A 1 -4.06 15.97 18.68
C HIS A 1 -3.71 14.80 17.79
N ASP A 2 -3.86 15.02 16.48
CA ASP A 2 -3.93 14.03 15.41
C ASP A 2 -2.59 13.35 15.10
N VAL A 3 -2.32 12.23 15.79
CA VAL A 3 -1.15 11.37 15.52
C VAL A 3 -1.43 10.36 14.39
N ALA A 4 -2.64 10.34 13.81
CA ALA A 4 -2.98 9.39 12.74
C ALA A 4 -2.67 9.89 11.32
N VAL A 5 -2.52 11.21 11.13
CA VAL A 5 -2.29 11.82 9.80
C VAL A 5 -0.83 11.69 9.36
N PHE A 6 0.10 11.47 10.30
CA PHE A 6 1.53 11.25 10.08
C PHE A 6 1.98 10.06 10.95
N PRO A 7 2.53 8.94 10.43
CA PRO A 7 3.07 8.68 9.10
C PRO A 7 2.31 7.57 8.35
N LEU A 8 1.01 7.31 8.60
CA LEU A 8 0.33 6.14 8.02
C LEU A 8 -0.33 6.41 6.65
N ALA A 9 -0.81 7.63 6.42
CA ALA A 9 -1.48 7.98 5.16
C ALA A 9 -0.51 7.96 3.96
N ILE A 10 0.70 8.47 4.15
CA ILE A 10 1.74 8.56 3.12
C ILE A 10 2.21 7.17 2.62
N PRO A 11 2.64 6.23 3.48
CA PRO A 11 3.03 4.89 3.05
C PRO A 11 1.84 4.10 2.52
N SER A 12 0.60 4.35 2.97
CA SER A 12 -0.57 3.65 2.45
C SER A 12 -0.90 4.06 1.01
N ILE A 13 -0.81 5.34 0.66
CA ILE A 13 -1.20 5.84 -0.67
C ILE A 13 -0.10 5.61 -1.71
N ALA A 14 1.15 5.92 -1.36
CA ALA A 14 2.28 5.85 -2.27
C ALA A 14 3.30 4.85 -1.73
N THR A 15 2.88 3.57 -1.62
CA THR A 15 3.83 2.51 -1.26
C THR A 15 5.00 2.52 -2.25
N PRO A 16 6.26 2.30 -1.80
CA PRO A 16 7.41 2.23 -2.70
C PRO A 16 7.24 1.19 -3.82
N GLY A 17 6.53 0.09 -3.52
CA GLY A 17 6.17 -0.93 -4.51
C GLY A 17 5.24 -0.41 -5.60
N ALA A 18 4.22 0.39 -5.25
CA ALA A 18 3.34 0.99 -6.25
C ALA A 18 4.09 1.99 -7.15
N ILE A 19 4.99 2.79 -6.58
CA ILE A 19 5.84 3.71 -7.36
C ILE A 19 6.73 2.93 -8.32
N LEU A 20 7.39 1.86 -7.86
CA LEU A 20 8.22 1.01 -8.70
C LEU A 20 7.41 0.37 -9.83
N ALA A 21 6.21 -0.13 -9.54
CA ALA A 21 5.33 -0.71 -10.56
C ALA A 21 4.99 0.31 -11.65
N VAL A 22 4.62 1.55 -11.28
CA VAL A 22 4.33 2.61 -12.26
C VAL A 22 5.55 2.94 -13.11
N ILE A 23 6.74 3.02 -12.51
CA ILE A 23 7.99 3.24 -13.24
C ILE A 23 8.21 2.13 -14.27
N LEU A 24 8.05 0.86 -13.87
CA LEU A 24 8.23 -0.28 -14.76
C LEU A 24 7.18 -0.35 -15.87
N LEU A 25 5.90 -0.08 -15.55
CA LEU A 25 4.80 -0.06 -16.52
C LEU A 25 4.83 1.16 -17.45
N THR A 26 5.73 2.11 -17.19
CA THR A 26 5.95 3.32 -17.97
C THR A 26 7.32 3.29 -18.66
N ASP A 27 7.99 2.13 -18.70
CA ASP A 27 9.24 2.00 -19.44
C ASP A 27 9.01 2.05 -20.95
N ASN A 28 9.52 3.12 -21.56
CA ASN A 28 9.38 3.44 -22.98
C ASN A 28 10.15 2.48 -23.90
N HIS A 29 11.05 1.64 -23.36
CA HIS A 29 11.74 0.59 -24.13
C HIS A 29 10.92 -0.70 -24.21
N LEU A 30 10.01 -0.92 -23.25
CA LEU A 30 9.23 -2.16 -23.13
C LEU A 30 7.79 -1.99 -23.61
N PHE A 31 7.22 -0.78 -23.50
CA PHE A 31 5.81 -0.53 -23.77
C PHE A 31 5.62 0.58 -24.81
N ASP A 32 4.64 0.37 -25.70
CA ASP A 32 4.21 1.38 -26.67
C ASP A 32 3.49 2.55 -25.99
N MET A 33 3.48 3.72 -26.64
CA MET A 33 2.88 4.95 -26.10
C MET A 33 1.39 4.78 -25.75
N ALA A 34 0.67 3.94 -26.48
CA ALA A 34 -0.73 3.63 -26.19
C ALA A 34 -0.89 2.91 -24.84
N THR A 35 -0.01 1.94 -24.53
CA THR A 35 -0.02 1.21 -23.26
C THR A 35 0.33 2.13 -22.09
N GLN A 36 1.32 3.01 -22.29
CA GLN A 36 1.71 4.00 -21.29
C GLN A 36 0.57 5.00 -21.00
N ALA A 37 -0.15 5.44 -22.03
CA ALA A 37 -1.32 6.30 -21.87
C ALA A 37 -2.43 5.60 -21.05
N MET A 38 -2.67 4.30 -21.28
CA MET A 38 -3.61 3.52 -20.46
C MET A 38 -3.17 3.40 -19.01
N THR A 39 -1.88 3.17 -18.75
CA THR A 39 -1.31 3.15 -17.39
C THR A 39 -1.53 4.50 -16.69
N ALA A 40 -1.29 5.61 -17.40
CA ALA A 40 -1.49 6.96 -16.85
C ALA A 40 -2.96 7.25 -16.53
N VAL A 41 -3.89 6.85 -17.40
CA VAL A 41 -5.34 6.99 -17.15
C VAL A 41 -5.76 6.15 -15.94
N THR A 42 -5.25 4.92 -15.82
CA THR A 42 -5.50 4.04 -14.67
C THR A 42 -4.99 4.67 -13.37
N LEU A 43 -3.78 5.22 -13.39
CA LEU A 43 -3.20 5.92 -12.24
C LEU A 43 -4.08 7.12 -11.84
N LEU A 44 -4.49 7.94 -12.80
CA LEU A 44 -5.37 9.09 -12.55
C LEU A 44 -6.72 8.66 -11.98
N ALA A 45 -7.29 7.55 -12.45
CA ALA A 45 -8.52 7.00 -11.91
C ALA A 45 -8.36 6.57 -10.45
N ILE A 46 -7.26 5.87 -10.11
CA ILE A 46 -6.95 5.49 -8.72
C ILE A 46 -6.83 6.73 -7.84
N LEU A 47 -6.06 7.74 -8.26
CA LEU A 47 -5.90 8.99 -7.52
C LEU A 47 -7.23 9.73 -7.33
N ALA A 48 -8.09 9.75 -8.35
CA ALA A 48 -9.42 10.35 -8.26
C ALA A 48 -10.29 9.61 -7.22
N VAL A 49 -10.28 8.28 -7.21
CA VAL A 49 -10.98 7.47 -6.21
C VAL A 49 -10.43 7.74 -4.80
N THR A 50 -9.10 7.77 -4.64
CA THR A 50 -8.46 8.11 -3.35
C THR A 50 -8.88 9.50 -2.88
N LEU A 51 -8.93 10.48 -3.79
CA LEU A 51 -9.37 11.85 -3.48
C LEU A 51 -10.83 11.88 -3.01
N ILE A 52 -11.73 11.14 -3.67
CA ILE A 52 -13.13 11.04 -3.26
C ILE A 52 -13.24 10.45 -1.85
N PHE A 53 -12.48 9.38 -1.55
CA PHE A 53 -12.45 8.82 -0.20
C PHE A 53 -11.88 9.79 0.84
N MET A 54 -10.87 10.58 0.48
CA MET A 54 -10.31 11.59 1.36
C MET A 54 -11.33 12.70 1.66
N LEU A 55 -12.10 13.12 0.65
CA LEU A 55 -13.17 14.10 0.83
C LEU A 55 -14.35 13.53 1.64
N ALA A 56 -14.61 12.24 1.52
CA ALA A 56 -15.62 11.52 2.30
C ALA A 56 -15.09 11.03 3.66
N ALA A 57 -13.85 11.36 4.05
CA ALA A 57 -13.21 10.79 5.25
C ALA A 57 -14.02 11.06 6.52
N ASP A 58 -14.59 12.25 6.68
CA ASP A 58 -15.43 12.58 7.84
C ASP A 58 -16.70 11.72 7.92
N PHE A 59 -17.30 11.40 6.78
CA PHE A 59 -18.46 10.52 6.72
C PHE A 59 -18.08 9.07 7.07
N ILE A 60 -16.94 8.60 6.53
CA ILE A 60 -16.39 7.27 6.83
C ILE A 60 -16.05 7.14 8.32
N LEU A 61 -15.41 8.15 8.91
CA LEU A 61 -15.07 8.18 10.32
C LEU A 61 -16.31 8.20 11.23
N ARG A 62 -17.40 8.86 10.80
CA ARG A 62 -18.67 8.81 11.52
C ARG A 62 -19.32 7.43 11.52
N ILE A 63 -19.21 6.68 10.42
CA ILE A 63 -19.75 5.32 10.32
C ILE A 63 -18.91 4.34 11.14
N ILE A 64 -17.59 4.40 11.02
CA ILE A 64 -16.67 3.47 11.70
C ILE A 64 -16.52 3.81 13.20
N GLY A 65 -16.61 5.09 13.54
CA GLY A 65 -16.38 5.60 14.88
C GLY A 65 -14.90 5.61 15.29
N HIS A 66 -14.59 6.39 16.32
CA HIS A 66 -13.23 6.56 16.82
C HIS A 66 -12.59 5.26 17.32
N ASN A 67 -13.38 4.37 17.95
CA ASN A 67 -12.89 3.08 18.43
C ASN A 67 -12.55 2.14 17.26
N GLY A 68 -13.38 2.10 16.21
CA GLY A 68 -13.12 1.30 15.02
C GLY A 68 -11.87 1.76 14.28
N ALA A 69 -11.69 3.08 14.13
CA ALA A 69 -10.49 3.66 13.53
C ALA A 69 -9.22 3.30 14.30
N SER A 70 -9.26 3.35 15.65
CA SER A 70 -8.14 2.95 16.51
C SER A 70 -7.76 1.47 16.35
N ILE A 71 -8.75 0.59 16.22
CA ILE A 71 -8.50 -0.84 15.96
C ILE A 71 -7.84 -1.03 14.59
N LEU A 72 -8.34 -0.33 13.56
CA LEU A 72 -7.80 -0.40 12.19
C LEU A 72 -6.31 -0.05 12.15
N VAL A 73 -5.92 1.03 12.84
CA VAL A 73 -4.52 1.46 12.96
C VAL A 73 -3.65 0.38 13.63
N ARG A 74 -4.14 -0.24 14.70
CA ARG A 74 -3.42 -1.32 15.39
C ARG A 74 -3.25 -2.56 14.50
N VAL A 75 -4.31 -2.95 13.78
CA VAL A 75 -4.28 -4.09 12.86
C VAL A 75 -3.29 -3.85 11.73
N MET A 76 -3.30 -2.66 11.13
CA MET A 76 -2.33 -2.30 10.09
C MET A 76 -0.89 -2.41 10.60
N GLY A 77 -0.62 -1.92 11.81
CA GLY A 77 0.69 -2.06 12.45
C GLY A 77 1.09 -3.52 12.70
N MET A 78 0.17 -4.36 13.16
CA MET A 78 0.42 -5.79 13.39
C MET A 78 0.72 -6.54 12.07
N ILE A 79 -0.02 -6.24 10.99
CA ILE A 79 0.22 -6.82 9.66
C ILE A 79 1.58 -6.39 9.12
N LEU A 80 1.93 -5.10 9.22
CA LEU A 80 3.24 -4.60 8.77
C LEU A 80 4.39 -5.24 9.56
N ALA A 81 4.25 -5.45 10.87
CA ALA A 81 5.25 -6.15 11.66
C ALA A 81 5.41 -7.62 11.23
N ALA A 82 4.31 -8.33 10.99
CA ALA A 82 4.34 -9.70 10.49
C ALA A 82 5.02 -9.79 9.11
N LEU A 83 4.62 -8.94 8.16
CA LEU A 83 5.24 -8.85 6.83
C LEU A 83 6.73 -8.50 6.90
N SER A 84 7.12 -7.62 7.82
CA SER A 84 8.54 -7.27 8.01
C SER A 84 9.36 -8.48 8.45
N ILE A 85 8.84 -9.27 9.40
CA ILE A 85 9.50 -10.50 9.85
C ILE A 85 9.53 -11.53 8.71
N GLU A 86 8.44 -11.65 7.95
CA GLU A 86 8.36 -12.52 6.77
C GLU A 86 9.46 -12.19 5.74
N PHE A 87 9.61 -10.92 5.36
CA PHE A 87 10.67 -10.49 4.45
C PHE A 87 12.07 -10.73 4.99
N VAL A 88 12.31 -10.56 6.29
CA VAL A 88 13.61 -10.88 6.91
C VAL A 88 13.89 -12.38 6.86
N MET A 89 12.90 -13.23 7.18
CA MET A 89 13.05 -14.68 7.10
C MET A 89 13.30 -15.16 5.67
N GLU A 90 12.61 -14.57 4.69
CA GLU A 90 12.79 -14.85 3.27
C GLU A 90 14.18 -14.41 2.79
N ALA A 91 14.61 -13.21 3.17
CA ALA A 91 15.95 -12.70 2.86
C ALA A 91 17.07 -13.60 3.43
N LEU A 92 16.86 -14.15 4.63
CA LEU A 92 17.77 -15.09 5.28
C LEU A 92 17.61 -16.54 4.79
N ARG A 93 16.69 -16.82 3.86
CA ARG A 93 16.47 -18.16 3.29
C ARG A 93 16.14 -19.22 4.35
N ILE A 94 15.50 -18.84 5.45
CA ILE A 94 15.12 -19.77 6.52
C ILE A 94 14.07 -20.81 6.06
N PRO A 95 13.02 -20.45 5.29
CA PRO A 95 12.00 -21.43 4.88
C PRO A 95 12.55 -22.59 4.04
N GLN A 96 13.55 -22.31 3.21
CA GLN A 96 14.21 -23.31 2.35
C GLN A 96 15.15 -24.23 3.14
N TRP A 97 15.64 -23.81 4.31
CA TRP A 97 16.39 -24.68 5.22
C TRP A 97 15.45 -25.62 5.99
N ILE A 98 14.32 -25.10 6.47
CA ILE A 98 13.31 -25.90 7.19
C ILE A 98 12.70 -26.97 6.26
N GLY A 99 12.44 -26.64 5.00
CA GLY A 99 11.92 -27.60 4.01
C GLY A 99 12.92 -28.67 3.55
N GLN A 100 14.20 -28.58 3.92
CA GLN A 100 15.20 -29.64 3.68
C GLN A 100 15.43 -30.54 4.91
N VAL A 101 15.00 -30.09 6.09
CA VAL A 101 15.16 -30.82 7.37
C VAL A 101 13.94 -31.70 7.69
N LEU A 102 12.78 -31.40 7.09
CA LEU A 102 11.57 -32.23 7.09
C LEU A 102 11.46 -33.01 5.77
#